data_AF-A0A9D9CE49-F1
#
_entry.id   AF-A0A9D9CE49-F1
#
_cell.length_a   1.000
_cell.length_b   1.000
_cell.length_c   1.000
_cell.angle_alpha   90.00
_cell.angle_beta   90.00
_cell.angle_gamma   90.00
#
_symmetry.space_group_name_H-M   'P 1'
#
loop_
_entity.id
_entity.type
_entity.pdbx_description
1 polymer ?
#
loop_
_entity_poly.entity_id
_entity_poly.type
_entity_poly.pdbx_seq_one_letter_code
_entity_poly.pdbx_strand_id
1 'polypeptide(L)'
;MTRRKKKPLHITAEAAQKAAKSHNFWTAFRMLCEKIGKLKEYYWYVMKRDADATAEQRKMFIKKITRLLAYNYDVHRCPMPSIYGTLKKAGEPGAQPLNYPPEWHE
;
A
#
# COMPACT_ATOMS: atom_id res chain seq x y z
N MET A 1 -16.40 32.23 -27.34
CA MET A 1 -15.93 31.30 -26.30
C MET A 1 -16.04 29.86 -26.82
N THR A 2 -14.95 29.27 -27.33
CA THR A 2 -14.94 27.88 -27.80
C THR A 2 -14.76 26.92 -26.62
N ARG A 3 -15.83 26.19 -26.25
CA ARG A 3 -15.74 25.05 -25.32
C ARG A 3 -14.83 24.00 -25.93
N ARG A 4 -13.62 23.82 -25.39
CA ARG A 4 -12.74 22.68 -25.71
C ARG A 4 -13.52 21.39 -25.41
N LYS A 5 -13.93 20.67 -26.45
CA LYS A 5 -14.46 19.31 -26.32
C LYS A 5 -13.35 18.44 -25.72
N LYS A 6 -13.50 18.03 -24.45
CA LYS A 6 -12.62 17.03 -23.84
C LYS A 6 -12.76 15.74 -24.65
N LYS A 7 -11.73 15.37 -25.40
CA LYS A 7 -11.67 14.05 -26.05
C LYS A 7 -11.84 12.98 -24.97
N PRO A 8 -12.61 11.91 -25.21
CA PRO A 8 -12.67 10.79 -24.29
C PRO A 8 -11.25 10.25 -24.12
N LEU A 9 -10.75 10.19 -22.88
CA LEU A 9 -9.52 9.47 -22.57
C LEU A 9 -9.80 7.99 -22.88
N HIS A 10 -9.29 7.49 -24.00
CA HIS A 10 -9.21 6.05 -24.22
C HIS A 10 -8.20 5.49 -23.24
N ILE A 11 -8.68 4.98 -22.11
CA ILE A 11 -7.88 4.21 -21.17
C ILE A 11 -7.71 2.83 -21.78
N THR A 12 -6.48 2.44 -22.11
CA THR A 12 -6.19 1.09 -22.57
C THR A 12 -6.39 0.09 -21.45
N ALA A 13 -6.72 -1.16 -21.77
CA ALA A 13 -6.86 -2.23 -20.78
C ALA A 13 -5.58 -2.37 -19.92
N GLU A 14 -4.41 -2.17 -20.52
CA GLU A 14 -3.11 -2.17 -19.83
C GLU A 14 -2.98 -1.01 -18.83
N ALA A 15 -3.41 0.21 -19.20
CA ALA A 15 -3.39 1.36 -18.30
C ALA A 15 -4.35 1.15 -17.12
N ALA A 16 -5.53 0.56 -17.37
CA ALA A 16 -6.48 0.21 -16.32
C ALA A 16 -5.92 -0.85 -15.37
N GLN A 17 -5.28 -1.91 -15.89
CA GLN A 17 -4.64 -2.94 -15.07
C GLN A 17 -3.48 -2.37 -14.25
N LYS A 18 -2.65 -1.50 -14.82
CA LYS A 18 -1.55 -0.84 -14.10
C LYS A 18 -2.06 0.04 -12.97
N ALA A 19 -3.14 0.80 -13.21
CA ALA A 19 -3.79 1.62 -12.19
C ALA A 19 -4.37 0.76 -11.06
N ALA A 20 -5.04 -0.35 -11.39
CA ALA A 20 -5.58 -1.29 -10.41
C ALA A 20 -4.48 -1.92 -9.54
N LYS A 21 -3.37 -2.37 -10.15
CA LYS A 21 -2.22 -2.92 -9.42
C LYS A 21 -1.61 -1.90 -8.46
N SER A 22 -1.42 -0.66 -8.91
CA SER A 22 -0.90 0.42 -8.06
C SER A 22 -1.85 0.73 -6.90
N HIS A 23 -3.15 0.83 -7.17
CA HIS A 23 -4.16 1.07 -6.13
C HIS A 23 -4.22 -0.05 -5.09
N ASN A 24 -4.19 -1.31 -5.54
CA ASN A 24 -4.18 -2.48 -4.65
C ASN A 24 -2.92 -2.50 -3.78
N PHE A 25 -1.76 -2.17 -4.35
CA PHE A 25 -0.50 -2.05 -3.60
C PHE A 25 -0.61 -1.03 -2.47
N TRP A 26 -1.03 0.21 -2.76
CA TRP A 26 -1.11 1.27 -1.76
C TRP A 26 -2.19 1.02 -0.70
N THR A 27 -3.28 0.36 -1.10
CA THR A 27 -4.32 -0.08 -0.16
C THR A 27 -3.76 -1.15 0.79
N ALA A 28 -3.06 -2.15 0.26
CA ALA A 28 -2.45 -3.22 1.04
C ALA A 28 -1.37 -2.69 1.99
N PHE A 29 -0.56 -1.74 1.51
CA PHE A 29 0.44 -1.03 2.29
C PHE A 29 -0.19 -0.30 3.49
N ARG A 30 -1.27 0.47 3.25
CA ARG A 30 -1.99 1.18 4.31
C ARG A 30 -2.57 0.22 5.35
N MET A 31 -3.20 -0.86 4.90
CA MET A 31 -3.79 -1.88 5.79
C MET A 31 -2.73 -2.58 6.64
N LEU A 32 -1.58 -2.92 6.04
CA LEU A 32 -0.44 -3.46 6.78
C LEU A 32 0.02 -2.48 7.85
N CYS A 33 0.19 -1.20 7.50
CA CYS A 33 0.54 -0.15 8.46
C CYS A 33 -0.49 -0.03 9.60
N GLU A 34 -1.78 -0.12 9.30
CA GLU A 34 -2.82 -0.14 10.34
C GLU A 34 -2.67 -1.35 11.26
N LYS A 35 -2.44 -2.55 10.69
CA LYS A 35 -2.30 -3.79 11.45
C LYS A 35 -1.11 -3.80 12.41
N ILE A 36 0.03 -3.21 12.00
CA ILE A 36 1.24 -3.14 12.84
C ILE A 36 1.34 -1.84 13.66
N GLY A 37 0.29 -1.01 13.69
CA GLY A 37 0.29 0.24 14.46
C GLY A 37 1.16 1.37 13.89
N LYS A 38 1.53 1.30 12.60
CA LYS A 38 2.35 2.28 11.85
C LYS A 38 1.53 3.20 10.94
N LEU A 39 0.23 3.30 11.19
CA LEU A 39 -0.68 4.10 10.36
C LEU A 39 -0.33 5.60 10.41
N LYS A 40 0.13 6.09 11.56
CA LYS A 40 0.56 7.47 11.74
C LYS A 40 1.78 7.80 10.85
N GLU A 41 2.81 6.95 10.88
CA GLU A 41 3.99 7.06 10.02
C GLU A 41 3.65 6.94 8.54
N TYR A 42 2.70 6.08 8.16
CA TYR A 42 2.18 6.05 6.80
C TYR A 42 1.62 7.41 6.37
N TYR A 43 0.78 8.02 7.20
CA TYR A 43 0.23 9.34 6.88
C TYR A 43 1.30 10.43 6.82
N TRP A 44 2.31 10.37 7.70
CA TRP A 44 3.40 11.36 7.75
C TRP A 44 4.47 11.22 6.67
N TYR A 45 4.81 10.00 6.27
CA TYR A 45 5.89 9.74 5.31
C TYR A 45 5.37 9.51 3.89
N VAL A 46 4.14 9.00 3.74
CA VAL A 46 3.61 8.61 2.42
C VAL A 46 2.55 9.58 1.90
N MET A 47 1.58 9.97 2.74
CA MET A 47 0.41 10.75 2.29
C MET A 47 0.60 12.28 2.43
N LYS A 48 1.01 12.75 3.60
CA LYS A 48 1.46 14.14 3.80
C LYS A 48 2.97 14.15 3.65
N ARG A 49 3.52 15.19 3.02
CA ARG A 49 4.96 15.46 3.12
C ARG A 49 5.14 16.19 4.44
N ASP A 50 5.44 15.44 5.49
CA ASP A 50 5.99 16.08 6.68
C ASP A 50 7.26 16.84 6.25
N ALA A 51 7.37 18.11 6.62
CA ALA A 51 8.49 18.96 6.23
C ALA A 51 9.79 18.52 6.93
N ASP A 52 9.67 17.87 8.09
CA ASP A 52 10.78 17.43 8.93
C ASP A 52 11.22 15.99 8.63
N ALA A 53 10.42 15.22 7.88
CA ALA A 53 10.81 13.87 7.47
C ALA A 53 11.88 13.93 6.37
N THR A 54 13.07 13.42 6.69
CA THR A 54 14.13 13.31 5.70
C THR A 54 13.73 12.37 4.55
N ALA A 55 14.19 12.66 3.33
CA ALA A 55 13.96 11.79 2.19
C ALA A 55 14.44 10.34 2.44
N GLU A 56 15.46 10.19 3.28
CA GLU A 56 16.02 8.90 3.67
C GLU A 56 15.10 8.13 4.62
N GLN A 57 14.56 8.76 5.67
CA GLN A 57 13.57 8.13 6.57
C GLN A 57 12.34 7.65 5.80
N ARG A 58 11.84 8.47 4.87
CA ARG A 58 10.73 8.09 3.99
C ARG A 58 11.08 6.86 3.15
N LYS A 59 12.26 6.85 2.52
CA LYS A 59 12.73 5.72 1.69
C LYS A 59 12.91 4.45 2.51
N MET A 60 13.49 4.54 3.70
CA MET A 60 13.68 3.43 4.62
C MET A 60 12.34 2.85 5.09
N PHE A 61 11.40 3.72 5.49
CA PHE A 61 10.06 3.30 5.89
C PHE A 61 9.33 2.57 4.75
N ILE A 62 9.29 3.16 3.55
CA ILE A 62 8.66 2.54 2.39
C ILE A 62 9.31 1.19 2.09
N LYS A 63 10.64 1.10 2.08
CA LYS A 63 11.37 -0.15 1.83
C LYS A 63 11.04 -1.22 2.86
N LYS A 64 11.06 -0.87 4.16
CA LYS A 64 10.76 -1.77 5.28
C LYS A 64 9.34 -2.32 5.13
N ILE A 65 8.32 -1.46 5.07
CA ILE A 65 6.93 -1.91 4.95
C ILE A 65 6.67 -2.69 3.65
N THR A 66 7.24 -2.27 2.51
CA THR A 66 7.10 -2.99 1.24
C THR A 66 7.65 -4.42 1.33
N ARG A 67 8.78 -4.60 2.03
CA ARG A 67 9.38 -5.93 2.23
C ARG A 67 8.51 -6.82 3.11
N LEU A 68 7.96 -6.30 4.21
CA LEU A 68 7.00 -7.05 5.03
C LEU A 68 5.73 -7.39 4.26
N LEU A 69 5.25 -6.46 3.44
CA LEU A 69 4.08 -6.68 2.58
C LEU A 69 4.36 -7.83 1.62
N ALA A 70 5.47 -7.81 0.88
CA ALA A 70 5.86 -8.86 -0.04
C ALA A 70 6.05 -10.23 0.65
N TYR A 71 6.49 -10.23 1.91
CA TYR A 71 6.65 -11.46 2.71
C TYR A 71 5.31 -12.10 3.12
N ASN A 72 4.24 -11.31 3.21
CA ASN A 72 2.92 -11.76 3.69
C ASN A 72 1.82 -11.78 2.62
N TYR A 73 2.07 -11.14 1.49
CA TYR A 73 1.06 -10.82 0.50
C TYR A 73 1.70 -10.71 -0.89
N ASP A 74 1.25 -11.55 -1.83
CA ASP A 74 1.66 -11.45 -3.23
C ASP A 74 0.90 -10.29 -3.91
N VAL A 75 1.46 -9.10 -3.78
CA VAL A 75 0.88 -7.84 -4.30
C VAL A 75 0.68 -7.84 -5.82
N HIS A 76 1.31 -8.76 -6.55
CA HIS A 76 1.25 -8.82 -8.01
C HIS A 76 0.21 -9.80 -8.55
N ARG A 77 -0.22 -10.78 -7.74
CA ARG A 77 -1.17 -11.83 -8.15
C ARG A 77 -2.52 -11.78 -7.44
N CYS A 78 -2.64 -11.02 -6.35
CA CYS A 78 -3.80 -11.15 -5.45
C CYS A 78 -4.94 -10.14 -5.67
N PRO A 79 -6.17 -10.52 -5.27
CA PRO A 79 -7.40 -9.70 -5.30
C PRO A 79 -7.31 -8.47 -4.35
N MET A 80 -8.42 -7.79 -4.04
CA MET A 80 -8.38 -6.64 -3.11
C MET A 80 -7.77 -7.05 -1.75
N PRO A 81 -6.87 -6.25 -1.15
CA PRO A 81 -6.20 -6.63 0.11
C PRO A 81 -7.17 -6.81 1.28
N SER A 82 -8.32 -6.14 1.27
CA SER A 82 -9.35 -6.26 2.32
C SER A 82 -10.00 -7.64 2.40
N ILE A 83 -9.90 -8.46 1.35
CA ILE A 83 -10.43 -9.82 1.37
C ILE A 83 -9.39 -10.86 1.83
N TYR A 84 -8.12 -10.45 2.05
CA TYR A 84 -7.04 -11.36 2.43
C TYR A 84 -6.81 -11.41 3.94
N GLY A 85 -6.77 -12.63 4.50
CA GLY A 85 -6.70 -12.86 5.95
C GLY A 85 -5.49 -12.23 6.64
N THR A 86 -4.31 -12.21 6.02
CA THR A 86 -3.10 -11.65 6.67
C THR A 86 -3.12 -10.13 6.77
N LEU A 87 -3.90 -9.43 5.96
CA LEU A 87 -3.99 -7.96 5.99
C LEU A 87 -5.21 -7.43 6.74
N LYS A 88 -6.18 -8.30 7.07
CA LYS A 88 -7.28 -7.96 7.99
C LYS A 88 -6.75 -7.48 9.33
N LYS A 89 -7.48 -6.56 9.96
CA LYS A 89 -7.08 -5.96 11.24
C LYS A 89 -7.08 -7.00 12.34
N ALA A 90 -6.21 -6.82 13.34
CA ALA A 90 -6.22 -7.66 14.53
C ALA A 90 -7.62 -7.61 15.18
N GLY A 91 -8.23 -8.77 15.41
CA GLY A 91 -9.58 -8.90 15.96
C GLY A 91 -10.70 -9.07 14.92
N GLU A 92 -10.43 -8.94 13.61
CA GLU A 92 -11.44 -9.23 12.59
C GLU A 92 -11.58 -10.74 12.31
N PRO A 93 -12.79 -11.23 11.96
CA PRO A 93 -13.02 -12.62 11.59
C PRO A 93 -12.13 -13.06 10.42
N GLY A 94 -11.36 -14.14 10.64
CA GLY A 94 -10.43 -14.68 9.66
C GLY A 94 -9.14 -13.87 9.50
N ALA A 95 -8.82 -12.97 10.45
CA ALA A 95 -7.52 -12.34 10.51
C ALA A 95 -6.44 -13.36 10.86
N GLN A 96 -5.44 -13.46 10.00
CA GLN A 96 -4.26 -14.29 10.20
C GLN A 96 -3.11 -13.45 10.76
N PRO A 97 -2.19 -14.03 11.55
CA PRO A 97 -1.00 -13.32 12.01
C PRO A 97 -0.09 -12.92 10.83
N LEU A 98 0.75 -11.92 11.06
CA LEU A 98 1.81 -11.57 10.12
C LEU A 98 3.03 -12.47 10.36
N ASN A 99 3.63 -12.93 9.28
CA ASN A 99 4.96 -13.51 9.28
C ASN A 99 5.98 -12.37 9.15
N TYR A 100 6.98 -12.36 10.02
CA TYR A 100 8.02 -11.33 9.97
C TYR A 100 9.26 -11.91 9.29
N PRO A 101 9.89 -11.18 8.35
CA PRO A 101 11.15 -11.62 7.80
C PRO A 101 12.26 -11.50 8.88
N PRO A 102 13.35 -12.28 8.79
CA PRO A 102 14.37 -12.36 9.84
C PRO A 102 14.97 -11.00 10.24
N GLU A 103 15.15 -10.09 9.29
CA GLU A 103 15.66 -8.73 9.54
C GLU A 103 14.66 -7.78 10.22
N TRP A 104 13.46 -8.24 10.58
CA TRP A 104 12.45 -7.37 11.20
C TRP A 104 12.62 -7.20 12.71
N HIS A 105 13.31 -8.14 13.36
CA HIS A 105 13.52 -8.18 14.80
C HIS A 105 14.67 -7.28 15.29
N GLU A 106 15.22 -6.44 14.41
CA GLU A 106 16.21 -5.40 14.73
C GLU A 106 15.62 -4.24 15.53
#